data_AF-W9TCD0-F1
#
_entry.id   AF-W9TCD0-F1
#
_cell.length_a   1.000
_cell.length_b   1.000
_cell.length_c   1.000
_cell.angle_alpha   90.00
_cell.angle_beta   90.00
_cell.angle_gamma   90.00
#
_symmetry.space_group_name_H-M   'P 1'
#
loop_
_entity.id
_entity.type
_entity.pdbx_description
1 polymer ?
#
loop_
_entity_poly.entity_id
_entity_poly.type
_entity_poly.pdbx_seq_one_letter_code
_entity_poly.pdbx_strand_id
1 'polypeptide(L)'
;MDSSHILTFMGRGVRCKYLIFRGFPMSQNATKTLGKRIKSLRLAKEWTQADLAEALGCEPMTISRYERGSYAPGLEALEEMARALECSMESFFVTVAPASLPSEPSGQELRHSLCDIAYQTDDLDTLKEIVASAKKILARHKKSSR
;
A
#
# COMPACT_ATOMS: atom_id res chain seq x y z
N MET A 1 38.10 -31.19 -8.46
CA MET A 1 36.75 -30.62 -8.63
C MET A 1 35.93 -31.01 -7.42
N ASP A 2 36.12 -30.30 -6.31
CA ASP A 2 35.09 -30.06 -5.30
C ASP A 2 35.69 -29.00 -4.37
N SER A 3 35.07 -27.84 -4.34
CA SER A 3 35.39 -26.79 -3.36
C SER A 3 34.10 -26.06 -3.08
N SER A 4 33.23 -26.81 -2.42
CA SER A 4 32.09 -26.31 -1.68
C SER A 4 32.57 -25.43 -0.53
N HIS A 5 32.26 -24.14 -0.65
CA HIS A 5 31.75 -23.25 0.39
C HIS A 5 32.59 -22.98 1.67
N ILE A 6 32.85 -21.67 1.86
CA ILE A 6 32.90 -20.88 3.11
C ILE A 6 34.27 -20.26 3.43
N LEU A 7 34.35 -18.94 3.21
CA LEU A 7 34.87 -17.91 4.13
C LEU A 7 34.57 -16.54 3.48
N THR A 8 33.67 -15.71 4.03
CA THR A 8 33.98 -14.57 4.92
C THR A 8 33.72 -13.21 4.24
N PHE A 9 32.70 -12.53 4.75
CA PHE A 9 32.69 -11.12 5.19
C PHE A 9 33.18 -10.02 4.23
N MET A 10 32.27 -9.12 3.83
CA MET A 10 32.35 -7.66 4.02
C MET A 10 31.24 -6.96 3.23
N GLY A 11 30.48 -6.09 3.90
CA GLY A 11 29.34 -5.38 3.32
C GLY A 11 29.71 -4.44 2.17
N ARG A 12 28.70 -4.09 1.36
CA ARG A 12 28.54 -2.84 0.61
C ARG A 12 27.16 -2.81 -0.05
N GLY A 13 26.31 -1.93 0.46
CA GLY A 13 25.16 -1.32 -0.22
C GLY A 13 24.25 -2.24 -1.02
N VAL A 14 23.16 -2.70 -0.41
CA VAL A 14 21.97 -3.13 -1.14
C VAL A 14 21.46 -1.95 -1.97
N ARG A 15 21.92 -1.86 -3.22
CA ARG A 15 21.30 -0.97 -4.20
C ARG A 15 19.88 -1.47 -4.36
N CYS A 16 18.90 -0.65 -4.00
CA CYS A 16 17.49 -0.92 -4.24
C CYS A 16 17.35 -1.32 -5.72
N LYS A 17 17.11 -2.62 -5.96
CA LYS A 17 17.10 -3.25 -7.30
C LYS A 17 16.22 -2.48 -8.28
N TYR A 18 15.16 -1.87 -7.75
CA TYR A 18 14.31 -0.94 -8.45
C TYR A 18 14.65 0.49 -8.04
N LEU A 19 15.45 1.16 -8.87
CA LEU A 19 15.56 2.61 -8.83
C LEU A 19 14.16 3.22 -8.97
N ILE A 20 13.86 4.27 -8.20
CA ILE A 20 12.60 5.01 -8.28
C ILE A 20 12.54 5.70 -9.65
N PHE A 21 12.04 4.99 -10.65
CA PHE A 21 11.84 5.45 -12.01
C PHE A 21 10.71 6.48 -11.96
N ARG A 22 11.07 7.77 -11.98
CA ARG A 22 10.14 8.88 -12.18
C ARG A 22 9.70 8.94 -13.64
N GLY A 23 9.06 7.86 -14.11
CA GLY A 23 8.29 7.85 -15.34
C GLY A 23 6.95 8.56 -15.15
N PHE A 24 6.27 8.85 -16.26
CA PHE A 24 4.98 9.56 -16.33
C PHE A 24 4.03 9.13 -15.20
N PRO A 25 3.46 10.07 -14.42
CA PRO A 25 2.62 9.71 -13.29
C PRO A 25 1.38 8.97 -13.79
N MET A 26 1.28 7.69 -13.44
CA MET A 26 0.01 6.98 -13.48
C MET A 26 -1.02 7.76 -12.65
N SER A 27 -2.30 7.72 -13.04
CA SER A 27 -3.36 8.29 -12.21
C SER A 27 -3.25 7.74 -10.79
N GLN A 28 -3.22 8.62 -9.79
CA GLN A 28 -3.02 8.29 -8.38
C GLN A 28 -4.02 7.23 -7.87
N ASN A 29 -5.17 7.08 -8.53
CA ASN A 29 -6.15 6.06 -8.20
C ASN A 29 -5.72 4.66 -8.68
N ALA A 30 -5.10 4.56 -9.86
CA ALA A 30 -4.64 3.29 -10.43
C ALA A 30 -3.48 2.69 -9.62
N THR A 31 -2.52 3.52 -9.18
CA THR A 31 -1.39 3.05 -8.36
C THR A 31 -1.85 2.58 -6.98
N LYS A 32 -2.84 3.26 -6.38
CA LYS A 32 -3.45 2.84 -5.12
C LYS A 32 -4.18 1.51 -5.26
N THR A 33 -4.97 1.32 -6.32
CA THR A 33 -5.69 0.07 -6.59
C THR A 33 -4.71 -1.09 -6.77
N LEU A 34 -3.67 -0.88 -7.58
CA LEU A 34 -2.58 -1.85 -7.76
C LEU A 34 -1.89 -2.20 -6.44
N GLY A 35 -1.54 -1.18 -5.64
CA GLY A 35 -0.92 -1.38 -4.33
C GLY A 35 -1.77 -2.21 -3.36
N LYS A 36 -3.08 -1.94 -3.30
CA LYS A 36 -4.02 -2.74 -2.51
C LYS A 36 -4.06 -4.19 -2.99
N ARG A 37 -4.00 -4.42 -4.31
CA ARG A 37 -4.02 -5.77 -4.87
C ARG A 37 -2.73 -6.54 -4.56
N ILE A 38 -1.57 -5.90 -4.67
CA ILE A 38 -0.28 -6.48 -4.26
C ILE A 38 -0.33 -6.91 -2.79
N LYS A 39 -0.83 -6.03 -1.90
CA LYS A 39 -1.01 -6.35 -0.48
C LYS A 39 -1.92 -7.56 -0.28
N SER A 40 -3.05 -7.62 -0.98
CA SER A 40 -4.00 -8.73 -0.89
C SER A 40 -3.38 -10.07 -1.31
N LEU A 41 -2.65 -10.11 -2.43
CA LEU A 41 -1.97 -11.31 -2.91
C LEU A 41 -0.87 -11.77 -1.95
N ARG A 42 -0.11 -10.83 -1.39
CA ARG A 42 0.90 -11.13 -0.36
C ARG A 42 0.28 -11.74 0.89
N LEU A 43 -0.80 -11.16 1.39
CA LEU A 43 -1.49 -11.68 2.58
C LEU A 43 -2.13 -13.04 2.33
N ALA A 44 -2.56 -13.33 1.10
CA ALA A 44 -3.08 -14.66 0.74
C ALA A 44 -2.01 -15.77 0.82
N LYS A 45 -0.72 -15.42 0.74
CA LYS A 45 0.41 -16.34 1.03
C LYS A 45 0.87 -16.30 2.48
N GLU A 46 0.17 -15.56 3.35
CA GLU A 46 0.56 -15.34 4.75
C GLU A 46 1.93 -14.66 4.92
N TRP A 47 2.39 -13.93 3.89
CA TRP A 47 3.69 -13.28 3.89
C TRP A 47 3.65 -11.89 4.51
N THR A 48 4.70 -11.52 5.23
CA THR A 48 4.99 -10.14 5.65
C THR A 48 5.58 -9.32 4.50
N GLN A 49 5.62 -7.98 4.64
CA GLN A 49 6.30 -7.12 3.66
C GLN A 49 7.80 -7.44 3.56
N ALA A 50 8.41 -7.95 4.63
CA ALA A 50 9.81 -8.37 4.63
C ALA A 50 10.02 -9.65 3.80
N ASP A 51 9.11 -10.63 3.91
CA ASP A 51 9.20 -11.89 3.17
C ASP A 51 9.09 -11.65 1.66
N LEU A 52 8.15 -10.80 1.23
CA LEU A 52 8.04 -10.42 -0.18
C LEU A 52 9.26 -9.61 -0.65
N ALA A 53 9.81 -8.75 0.21
CA ALA A 53 10.98 -7.96 -0.14
C ALA A 53 12.23 -8.85 -0.31
N GLU A 54 12.40 -9.84 0.56
CA GLU A 54 13.46 -10.85 0.50
C GLU A 54 13.36 -11.67 -0.79
N ALA A 55 12.16 -12.15 -1.14
CA ALA A 55 11.91 -12.89 -2.38
C ALA A 55 12.27 -12.08 -3.65
N LEU A 56 12.17 -10.76 -3.59
CA LEU A 56 12.48 -9.85 -4.70
C LEU A 56 13.89 -9.25 -4.64
N GLY A 57 14.65 -9.54 -3.57
CA GLY A 57 15.95 -8.93 -3.34
C GLY A 57 15.90 -7.40 -3.21
N CYS A 58 14.87 -6.86 -2.54
CA CYS A 58 14.70 -5.43 -2.31
C CYS A 58 14.44 -5.09 -0.83
N GLU A 59 14.33 -3.80 -0.49
CA GLU A 59 14.06 -3.38 0.88
C GLU A 59 12.55 -3.48 1.22
N PRO A 60 12.17 -3.84 2.46
CA PRO A 60 10.76 -3.84 2.91
C PRO A 60 10.04 -2.49 2.68
N MET A 61 10.80 -1.39 2.75
CA MET A 61 10.30 -0.04 2.45
C MET A 61 9.79 0.09 1.00
N THR A 62 10.42 -0.60 0.04
CA THR A 62 10.02 -0.60 -1.37
C THR A 62 8.66 -1.26 -1.55
N ILE A 63 8.44 -2.42 -0.92
CA ILE A 63 7.13 -3.09 -0.89
C ILE A 63 6.08 -2.20 -0.23
N SER A 64 6.44 -1.59 0.90
CA SER A 64 5.59 -0.64 1.60
C SER A 64 5.16 0.54 0.71
N ARG A 65 6.06 1.04 -0.15
CA ARG A 65 5.76 2.13 -1.10
C ARG A 65 4.85 1.68 -2.24
N TYR A 66 5.05 0.46 -2.76
CA TYR A 66 4.16 -0.15 -3.76
C TYR A 66 2.75 -0.34 -3.21
N GLU A 67 2.61 -0.91 -2.02
CA GLU A 67 1.30 -1.22 -1.43
C GLU A 67 0.48 0.03 -1.11
N ARG A 68 1.13 1.14 -0.75
CA ARG A 68 0.46 2.44 -0.54
C ARG A 68 0.13 3.17 -1.84
N GLY A 69 0.58 2.68 -2.99
CA GLY A 69 0.45 3.37 -4.28
C GLY A 69 1.27 4.66 -4.38
N SER A 70 2.22 4.87 -3.46
CA SER A 70 3.12 6.03 -3.46
C SER A 70 4.19 5.95 -4.56
N TYR A 71 4.45 4.73 -5.03
CA TYR A 71 5.31 4.45 -6.16
C TYR A 71 4.70 3.30 -6.95
N ALA A 72 4.71 3.39 -8.27
CA ALA A 72 4.24 2.32 -9.13
C ALA A 72 5.40 1.32 -9.35
N PRO A 73 5.19 0.01 -9.18
CA PRO A 73 6.15 -0.97 -9.64
C PRO A 73 6.24 -0.93 -11.17
N GLY A 74 7.46 -1.05 -11.69
CA GLY A 74 7.68 -1.27 -13.12
C GLY A 74 7.24 -2.68 -13.54
N LEU A 75 7.20 -2.92 -14.85
CA LEU A 75 6.80 -4.22 -15.40
C LEU A 75 7.68 -5.36 -14.88
N GLU A 76 9.00 -5.18 -14.86
CA GLU A 76 9.95 -6.17 -14.34
C GLU A 76 9.69 -6.52 -12.86
N ALA A 77 9.38 -5.51 -12.04
CA ALA A 77 9.03 -5.72 -10.63
C ALA A 77 7.71 -6.50 -10.49
N LEU A 78 6.72 -6.22 -11.35
CA LEU A 78 5.46 -6.96 -11.38
C LEU A 78 5.66 -8.41 -11.83
N GLU A 79 6.51 -8.68 -12.82
CA GLU A 79 6.84 -10.05 -13.26
C GLU A 79 7.56 -10.86 -12.17
N GLU A 80 8.48 -10.24 -11.46
CA GLU A 80 9.15 -10.87 -10.32
C GLU A 80 8.17 -11.12 -9.17
N MET A 81 7.29 -10.16 -8.87
CA MET A 81 6.24 -10.33 -7.88
C MET A 81 5.26 -11.44 -8.26
N ALA A 82 4.84 -11.53 -9.52
CA ALA A 82 3.98 -12.61 -10.01
C ALA A 82 4.61 -13.98 -9.77
N ARG A 83 5.90 -14.12 -10.10
CA ARG A 83 6.65 -15.36 -9.85
C ARG A 83 6.76 -15.69 -8.36
N ALA A 84 7.14 -14.71 -7.53
CA ALA A 84 7.27 -14.90 -6.08
C ALA A 84 5.92 -15.25 -5.41
N LEU A 85 4.85 -14.58 -5.84
CA LEU A 85 3.49 -14.78 -5.34
C LEU A 85 2.79 -15.97 -6.02
N GLU A 86 3.44 -16.67 -6.95
CA GLU A 86 2.89 -17.80 -7.69
C GLU A 86 1.52 -17.47 -8.32
N CYS A 87 1.38 -16.27 -8.86
CA CYS A 87 0.16 -15.79 -9.49
C CYS A 87 0.41 -15.27 -10.91
N SER A 88 -0.63 -15.25 -11.73
CA SER A 88 -0.55 -14.66 -13.06
C SER A 88 -0.46 -13.13 -13.01
N MET A 89 0.17 -12.49 -13.99
CA MET A 89 0.32 -11.03 -14.04
C MET A 89 -1.04 -10.30 -14.02
N GLU A 90 -2.06 -10.89 -14.64
CA GLU A 90 -3.44 -10.38 -14.66
C GLU A 90 -4.00 -10.25 -13.25
N SER A 91 -3.54 -11.07 -12.29
CA SER A 91 -4.01 -11.05 -10.91
C SER A 91 -3.79 -9.71 -10.23
N PHE A 92 -2.82 -8.90 -10.67
CA PHE A 92 -2.60 -7.55 -10.15
C PHE A 92 -3.67 -6.54 -10.58
N PHE A 93 -4.41 -6.84 -11.65
CA PHE A 93 -5.39 -5.94 -12.27
C PHE A 93 -6.83 -6.44 -12.13
N VAL A 94 -7.02 -7.70 -11.74
CA VAL A 94 -8.35 -8.24 -11.44
C VAL A 94 -8.85 -7.70 -10.10
N THR A 95 -9.85 -6.82 -10.17
CA THR A 95 -10.62 -6.37 -9.01
C THR A 95 -11.57 -7.48 -8.59
N VAL A 96 -11.09 -8.47 -7.84
CA VAL A 96 -11.99 -9.34 -7.09
C VAL A 96 -12.55 -8.46 -5.98
N ALA A 97 -13.85 -8.17 -6.01
CA ALA A 97 -14.54 -7.53 -4.88
C ALA A 97 -14.14 -8.29 -3.60
N PRO A 98 -13.65 -7.61 -2.54
CA PRO A 98 -13.06 -8.31 -1.41
C PRO A 98 -14.14 -9.08 -0.65
N ALA A 99 -14.22 -10.38 -0.90
CA ALA A 99 -14.82 -11.31 0.04
C ALA A 99 -13.86 -11.43 1.25
N SER A 100 -14.25 -10.78 2.35
CA SER A 100 -13.85 -11.03 3.75
C SER A 100 -12.40 -10.76 4.18
N LEU A 101 -12.13 -9.53 4.66
CA LEU A 101 -11.78 -9.21 6.06
C LEU A 101 -11.75 -7.66 6.21
N PRO A 102 -12.53 -7.05 7.13
CA PRO A 102 -12.48 -5.61 7.38
C PRO A 102 -11.31 -5.29 8.31
N SER A 103 -10.15 -4.89 7.78
CA SER A 103 -9.17 -4.19 8.62
C SER A 103 -9.73 -2.80 8.90
N GLU A 104 -10.02 -2.49 10.17
CA GLU A 104 -10.46 -1.16 10.61
C GLU A 104 -9.64 -0.07 9.90
N PRO A 105 -10.31 0.93 9.30
CA PRO A 105 -9.63 1.93 8.50
C PRO A 105 -8.63 2.68 9.38
N SER A 106 -7.38 2.76 8.92
CA SER A 106 -6.36 3.48 9.68
C SER A 106 -6.78 4.93 9.87
N GLY A 107 -6.29 5.59 10.94
CA GLY A 107 -6.61 7.01 11.16
C GLY A 107 -6.26 7.91 9.97
N GLN A 108 -5.30 7.50 9.12
CA GLN A 108 -4.98 8.19 7.87
C GLN A 108 -6.03 7.99 6.78
N GLU A 109 -6.57 6.78 6.65
CA GLU A 109 -7.66 6.45 5.72
C GLU A 109 -8.94 7.19 6.11
N LEU A 110 -9.26 7.25 7.40
CA LEU A 110 -10.41 8.02 7.90
C LEU A 110 -10.25 9.52 7.64
N ARG A 111 -9.05 10.08 7.84
CA ARG A 111 -8.77 11.49 7.51
C ARG A 111 -8.93 11.76 6.02
N HIS A 112 -8.41 10.89 5.17
CA HIS A 112 -8.52 11.04 3.72
C HIS A 112 -9.98 10.94 3.26
N SER A 113 -10.72 9.95 3.77
CA SER A 113 -12.14 9.77 3.47
C SER A 113 -12.96 10.99 3.88
N LEU A 114 -12.67 11.60 5.03
CA LEU A 114 -13.33 12.84 5.46
C LEU A 114 -13.04 14.01 4.51
N CYS A 115 -11.79 14.17 4.06
CA CYS A 115 -11.44 15.20 3.07
C CYS A 115 -12.15 14.99 1.74
N ASP A 116 -12.23 13.74 1.26
CA ASP A 116 -12.89 13.42 0.00
C ASP A 116 -14.39 13.74 0.06
N ILE A 117 -15.06 13.35 1.16
CA ILE A 117 -16.48 13.66 1.39
C ILE A 117 -16.71 15.18 1.41
N ALA A 118 -15.85 15.92 2.11
CA ALA A 118 -15.96 17.37 2.19
C ALA A 118 -15.76 18.06 0.84
N TYR A 119 -14.95 17.51 -0.05
CA TYR A 119 -14.64 18.10 -1.35
C TYR A 119 -15.69 17.74 -2.43
N GLN A 120 -16.34 16.58 -2.30
CA GLN A 120 -17.34 16.10 -3.26
C GLN A 120 -18.77 16.56 -2.95
N THR A 121 -18.99 17.18 -1.78
CA THR A 121 -20.31 17.68 -1.40
C THR A 121 -20.47 19.12 -1.86
N ASP A 122 -21.21 19.33 -2.94
CA ASP A 122 -21.46 20.67 -3.49
C ASP A 122 -22.64 21.40 -2.82
N ASP A 123 -23.50 20.67 -2.08
CA ASP A 123 -24.63 21.27 -1.35
C ASP A 123 -24.19 21.90 -0.02
N LEU A 124 -24.44 23.20 0.08
CA LEU A 124 -23.95 24.03 1.18
C LEU A 124 -24.64 23.71 2.51
N ASP A 125 -25.93 23.33 2.48
CA ASP A 125 -26.66 23.02 3.71
C ASP A 125 -26.24 21.67 4.28
N THR A 126 -26.02 20.68 3.42
CA THR A 126 -25.40 19.39 3.80
C THR A 126 -24.01 19.57 4.40
N LEU A 127 -23.16 20.42 3.82
CA LEU A 127 -21.83 20.72 4.40
C LEU A 127 -21.91 21.34 5.80
N LYS A 128 -22.86 22.25 6.04
CA LYS A 128 -23.06 22.86 7.37
C LYS A 128 -23.46 21.81 8.41
N GLU A 129 -24.35 20.89 8.06
CA GLU A 129 -24.79 19.83 8.97
C GLU A 129 -23.66 18.86 9.34
N ILE A 130 -22.83 18.48 8.37
CA ILE A 130 -21.65 17.62 8.59
C ILE A 130 -20.69 18.30 9.58
N VAL A 131 -20.38 19.58 9.36
CA VAL A 131 -19.49 20.35 10.24
C VAL A 131 -20.07 20.52 11.64
N ALA A 132 -21.38 20.82 11.76
CA ALA A 132 -22.04 20.96 13.05
C ALA A 132 -21.99 19.66 13.87
N SER A 133 -22.23 18.53 13.21
CA SER A 133 -22.16 17.20 13.80
C SER A 133 -20.74 16.85 14.25
N ALA A 134 -19.74 17.09 13.41
CA ALA A 134 -18.33 16.87 13.75
C ALA A 134 -17.88 17.72 14.96
N LYS A 135 -18.28 19.01 15.00
CA LYS A 135 -18.00 19.89 16.15
C LYS A 135 -18.62 19.38 17.44
N LYS A 136 -19.86 18.89 17.41
CA LYS A 136 -20.55 18.32 18.58
C LYS A 136 -19.84 17.08 19.11
N ILE A 137 -19.37 16.20 18.22
CA ILE A 137 -18.59 15.01 18.58
C ILE A 137 -17.26 15.40 19.24
N LEU A 138 -16.53 16.36 18.66
CA LEU A 138 -15.27 16.85 19.23
C LEU A 138 -15.46 17.51 20.61
N ALA A 139 -16.55 18.25 20.80
CA ALA A 139 -16.88 18.88 22.09
C ALA A 139 -17.17 17.83 23.18
N ARG A 140 -17.84 16.72 22.83
CA ARG A 140 -18.10 15.60 23.76
C ARG A 140 -16.80 14.95 24.23
N HIS A 141 -15.88 14.66 23.31
CA HIS A 141 -14.61 14.02 23.67
C HIS A 141 -13.66 14.94 24.45
N LYS A 142 -13.66 16.25 24.18
CA LYS A 142 -12.89 17.22 25.00
C LYS A 142 -13.38 17.32 26.45
N LYS A 143 -14.67 17.11 26.70
CA LYS A 143 -15.27 17.16 28.05
C LYS A 143 -15.03 15.87 28.85
N SER A 144 -14.81 14.74 28.18
CA SER A 144 -14.51 13.45 28.79
C SER A 144 -13.03 13.25 29.13
N SER A 145 -12.15 14.11 28.61
CA SER A 145 -10.69 14.04 28.80
C SER A 145 -10.17 15.09 29.80
N ARG A 146 -11.06 15.71 30.58
CA ARG A 146 -10.77 16.80 31.52
C ARG A 146 -11.23 16.44 32.92
#